data_AF-A0A2N2UPZ1-F1
#
_entry.id   AF-A0A2N2UPZ1-F1
#
_cell.length_a   1.000
_cell.length_b   1.000
_cell.length_c   1.000
_cell.angle_alpha   90.00
_cell.angle_beta   90.00
_cell.angle_gamma   90.00
#
_symmetry.space_group_name_H-M   'P 1'
#
loop_
_entity.id
_entity.type
_entity.pdbx_description
1 polymer ?
#
loop_
_entity_poly.entity_id
_entity_poly.type
_entity_poly.pdbx_seq_one_letter_code
_entity_poly.pdbx_strand_id
1 'polypeptide(L)'
;MNTETLTVSEPSSRQAHRISAADAADMLLRHRDGVLPALAVFDVRDENSYRVAHIDAAIRLAEATFPQQIRGLNRATPVLIYCYHGNASRTWAQWFADFRFPEVYSVDGGYPAFSDALATRRAGQQGTPVAGMDARAELLAFLQTHGFDPFDLNAPRQHGLTALMRAALAGHEGVVDALLACGADVSRRNMDGNNALWLACVSGNAAIVRRLVQAGIDIDNRNDMGATCLMYAASAGKAEMVALLLECGADPQVLNFDDARAVDLAATRSCLQLLRHTIG
;
A
#
# COMPACT_ATOMS: atom_id res chain seq x y z
N MET A 1 34.91 -29.05 -11.29
CA MET A 1 34.71 -28.30 -10.02
C MET A 1 34.93 -26.83 -10.32
N ASN A 2 33.86 -26.12 -10.71
CA ASN A 2 33.88 -24.67 -10.81
C ASN A 2 32.86 -24.16 -9.79
N THR A 3 33.36 -23.66 -8.68
CA THR A 3 32.56 -23.01 -7.63
C THR A 3 32.24 -21.60 -8.10
N GLU A 4 31.07 -21.43 -8.72
CA GLU A 4 30.49 -20.11 -8.95
C GLU A 4 30.24 -19.46 -7.59
N THR A 5 30.95 -18.36 -7.35
CA THR A 5 30.76 -17.52 -6.19
C THR A 5 29.47 -16.76 -6.42
N LEU A 6 28.40 -17.21 -5.75
CA LEU A 6 27.15 -16.46 -5.61
C LEU A 6 27.49 -15.07 -5.03
N THR A 7 27.53 -14.06 -5.90
CA THR A 7 27.47 -12.67 -5.49
C THR A 7 26.11 -12.47 -4.86
N VAL A 8 26.06 -12.51 -3.54
CA VAL A 8 24.94 -12.01 -2.75
C VAL A 8 24.76 -10.56 -3.15
N SER A 9 23.69 -10.26 -3.89
CA SER A 9 23.26 -8.90 -4.18
C SER A 9 23.15 -8.15 -2.85
N GLU A 10 23.89 -7.06 -2.70
CA GLU A 10 23.73 -6.15 -1.57
C GLU A 10 22.25 -5.72 -1.48
N PRO A 11 21.67 -5.57 -0.27
CA PRO A 11 20.32 -5.05 -0.15
C PRO A 11 20.29 -3.63 -0.73
N SER A 12 19.46 -3.45 -1.75
CA SER A 12 19.27 -2.18 -2.45
C SER A 12 18.75 -1.09 -1.51
N SER A 13 19.35 0.09 -1.66
CA SER A 13 18.94 1.42 -1.19
C SER A 13 18.60 1.59 0.31
N ARG A 14 19.44 2.37 1.00
CA ARG A 14 19.20 2.87 2.38
C ARG A 14 18.37 4.16 2.33
N GLN A 15 17.20 4.12 1.71
CA GLN A 15 16.44 5.34 1.41
C GLN A 15 15.18 5.49 2.28
N ALA A 16 15.05 6.68 2.85
CA ALA A 16 13.78 7.18 3.36
C ALA A 16 12.74 7.24 2.23
N HIS A 17 11.62 6.56 2.43
CA HIS A 17 10.52 6.45 1.47
C HIS A 17 9.58 7.66 1.58
N ARG A 18 9.18 8.28 0.47
CA ARG A 18 8.14 9.35 0.47
C ARG A 18 6.78 8.77 0.14
N ILE A 19 5.82 8.98 1.04
CA ILE A 19 4.44 8.53 0.86
C ILE A 19 3.46 9.69 0.89
N SER A 20 2.33 9.51 0.20
CA SER A 20 1.25 10.49 0.24
C SER A 20 0.61 10.52 1.63
N ALA A 21 -0.07 11.61 1.96
CA ALA A 21 -0.89 11.67 3.18
C ALA A 21 -1.97 10.59 3.24
N ALA A 22 -2.49 10.16 2.07
CA ALA A 22 -3.49 9.10 1.97
C ALA A 22 -2.91 7.73 2.31
N ASP A 23 -1.72 7.41 1.82
CA ASP A 23 -1.01 6.16 2.13
C ASP A 23 -0.61 6.12 3.61
N ALA A 24 -0.14 7.25 4.15
CA ALA A 24 0.18 7.38 5.57
C ALA A 24 -1.05 7.15 6.47
N ALA A 25 -2.20 7.72 6.08
CA ALA A 25 -3.48 7.52 6.77
C ALA A 25 -3.90 6.05 6.75
N ASP A 26 -3.75 5.39 5.61
CA ASP A 26 -4.04 3.97 5.48
C ASP A 26 -3.16 3.10 6.38
N MET A 27 -1.84 3.32 6.39
CA MET A 27 -0.91 2.59 7.28
C MET A 27 -1.29 2.76 8.76
N LEU A 28 -1.58 3.99 9.19
CA LEU A 28 -1.94 4.27 10.58
C LEU A 28 -3.29 3.64 10.97
N LEU A 29 -4.28 3.68 10.09
CA LEU A 29 -5.57 3.03 10.35
C LEU A 29 -5.42 1.51 10.40
N ARG A 30 -4.68 0.91 9.47
CA ARG A 30 -4.32 -0.51 9.54
C ARG A 30 -3.62 -0.88 10.84
N HIS A 31 -2.76 -0.01 11.35
CA HIS A 31 -2.11 -0.26 12.65
C HIS A 31 -3.10 -0.23 13.81
N ARG A 32 -3.97 0.78 13.86
CA ARG A 32 -5.01 0.92 14.89
C ARG A 32 -6.01 -0.24 14.88
N ASP A 33 -6.33 -0.75 13.70
CA ASP A 33 -7.23 -1.89 13.51
C ASP A 33 -6.54 -3.25 13.75
N GLY A 34 -5.23 -3.25 14.09
CA GLY A 34 -4.44 -4.46 14.33
C GLY A 34 -4.05 -5.24 13.07
N VAL A 35 -4.36 -4.71 11.87
CA VAL A 35 -3.97 -5.29 10.59
C VAL A 35 -2.46 -5.15 10.37
N LEU A 36 -1.90 -3.97 10.60
CA LEU A 36 -0.45 -3.74 10.58
C LEU A 36 0.08 -3.85 12.01
N PRO A 37 0.77 -4.94 12.40
CA PRO A 37 1.03 -5.25 13.80
C PRO A 37 1.99 -4.27 14.50
N ALA A 38 2.80 -3.54 13.73
CA ALA A 38 3.74 -2.56 14.27
C ALA A 38 3.81 -1.33 13.36
N LEU A 39 3.79 -0.14 13.97
CA LEU A 39 4.06 1.13 13.31
C LEU A 39 4.50 2.13 14.38
N ALA A 40 5.67 2.76 14.21
CA ALA A 40 6.11 3.87 15.05
C ALA A 40 5.79 5.19 14.35
N VAL A 41 4.99 6.06 14.96
CA VAL A 41 4.61 7.34 14.36
C VAL A 41 5.31 8.48 15.10
N PHE A 42 6.03 9.32 14.36
CA PHE A 42 6.77 10.44 14.91
C PHE A 42 6.33 11.78 14.33
N ASP A 43 6.16 12.75 15.22
CA ASP A 43 5.95 14.15 14.91
C ASP A 43 7.23 14.93 15.19
N VAL A 44 7.81 15.55 14.16
CA VAL A 44 9.08 16.28 14.27
C VAL A 44 8.90 17.81 14.32
N ARG A 45 7.67 18.29 14.56
CA ARG A 45 7.35 19.72 14.71
C ARG A 45 7.83 20.29 16.06
N ASP A 46 7.74 21.59 16.27
CA ASP A 46 8.16 22.23 17.54
C ASP A 46 7.18 22.01 18.70
N GLU A 47 7.66 22.31 19.92
CA GLU A 47 6.98 22.29 21.23
C GLU A 47 5.49 22.57 21.14
N ASN A 48 5.27 23.78 20.66
CA ASN A 48 3.99 24.43 20.74
C ASN A 48 3.01 23.76 19.79
N SER A 49 3.43 23.48 18.56
CA SER A 49 2.55 22.87 17.56
C SER A 49 2.15 21.45 17.92
N TYR A 50 3.07 20.63 18.46
CA TYR A 50 2.74 19.28 18.93
C TYR A 50 1.70 19.32 20.06
N ARG A 51 1.84 20.25 21.01
CA ARG A 51 0.88 20.42 22.12
C ARG A 51 -0.47 20.94 21.66
N VAL A 52 -0.49 21.84 20.68
CA VAL A 52 -1.74 22.38 20.10
C VAL A 52 -2.52 21.28 19.41
N ALA A 53 -1.88 20.52 18.52
CA ALA A 53 -2.53 19.42 17.83
C ALA A 53 -1.50 18.45 17.24
N HIS A 54 -1.70 17.16 17.42
CA HIS A 54 -0.89 16.09 16.82
C HIS A 54 -1.79 14.91 16.44
N ILE A 55 -1.25 14.04 15.58
CA ILE A 55 -1.91 12.78 15.23
C ILE A 55 -1.87 11.86 16.46
N ASP A 56 -3.01 11.36 16.88
CA ASP A 56 -3.12 10.45 18.02
C ASP A 56 -2.22 9.20 17.83
N ALA A 57 -1.52 8.80 18.90
CA ALA A 57 -0.40 7.84 18.94
C ALA A 57 0.96 8.31 18.34
N ALA A 58 1.06 9.53 17.79
CA ALA A 58 2.35 10.08 17.39
C ALA A 58 3.18 10.51 18.59
N ILE A 59 4.45 10.13 18.61
CA ILE A 59 5.42 10.57 19.61
C ILE A 59 6.17 11.78 19.06
N ARG A 60 6.25 12.85 19.85
CA ARG A 60 7.11 13.98 19.54
C ARG A 60 8.58 13.54 19.49
N LEU A 61 9.28 13.87 18.42
CA LEU A 61 10.69 13.55 18.23
C LEU A 61 11.53 14.83 18.08
N ALA A 62 12.56 14.96 18.90
CA ALA A 62 13.53 16.06 18.87
C ALA A 62 14.96 15.51 18.96
N GLU A 63 15.97 16.28 18.52
CA GLU A 63 17.35 15.77 18.42
C GLU A 63 17.89 15.28 19.76
N ALA A 64 17.55 15.99 20.83
CA ALA A 64 17.93 15.63 22.19
C ALA A 64 17.29 14.31 22.68
N THR A 65 16.11 13.95 22.20
CA THR A 65 15.34 12.79 22.67
C THR A 65 15.46 11.58 21.74
N PHE A 66 15.91 11.78 20.50
CA PHE A 66 16.01 10.75 19.47
C PHE A 66 16.73 9.48 19.94
N PRO A 67 17.96 9.53 20.50
CA PRO A 67 18.68 8.31 20.90
C PRO A 67 17.94 7.48 21.95
N GLN A 68 17.19 8.13 22.84
CA GLN A 68 16.40 7.44 23.87
C GLN A 68 15.15 6.80 23.26
N GLN A 69 14.45 7.52 22.38
CA GLN A 69 13.18 7.09 21.79
C GLN A 69 13.36 5.91 20.83
N ILE A 70 14.46 5.85 20.07
CA ILE A 70 14.69 4.75 19.11
C ILE A 70 15.26 3.47 19.73
N ARG A 71 15.83 3.52 20.94
CA ARG A 71 16.45 2.36 21.60
C ARG A 71 15.45 1.25 21.91
N GLY A 72 14.19 1.60 22.17
CA GLY A 72 13.12 0.66 22.48
C GLY A 72 12.39 0.08 21.27
N LEU A 73 12.69 0.56 20.06
CA LEU A 73 12.01 0.10 18.85
C LEU A 73 12.66 -1.18 18.30
N ASN A 74 11.82 -2.14 17.91
CA ASN A 74 12.26 -3.25 17.10
C ASN A 74 12.72 -2.70 15.73
N ARG A 75 13.85 -3.20 15.22
CA ARG A 75 14.40 -2.76 13.93
C ARG A 75 13.50 -3.09 12.75
N ALA A 76 12.64 -4.09 12.86
CA ALA A 76 11.63 -4.39 11.84
C ALA A 76 10.38 -3.50 11.94
N THR A 77 10.28 -2.61 12.92
CA THR A 77 9.12 -1.73 13.05
C THR A 77 9.17 -0.65 11.96
N PRO A 78 8.14 -0.56 11.11
CA PRO A 78 7.99 0.53 10.16
C PRO A 78 7.89 1.87 10.90
N VAL A 79 8.58 2.88 10.40
CA VAL A 79 8.63 4.22 11.01
C VAL A 79 7.93 5.22 10.10
N LEU A 80 6.94 5.95 10.61
CA LEU A 80 6.20 6.98 9.90
C LEU A 80 6.49 8.35 10.50
N ILE A 81 6.95 9.30 9.69
CA ILE A 81 7.41 10.62 10.14
C ILE A 81 6.68 11.72 9.38
N TYR A 82 6.09 12.69 10.10
CA TYR A 82 5.49 13.87 9.51
C TYR A 82 5.96 15.16 10.19
N CYS A 83 5.89 16.27 9.46
CA CYS A 83 6.35 17.59 9.92
C CYS A 83 5.33 18.70 9.56
N TYR A 84 5.75 19.98 9.56
CA TYR A 84 4.91 21.10 9.08
C TYR A 84 4.59 20.93 7.60
N HIS A 85 5.59 21.22 6.76
CA HIS A 85 5.63 21.12 5.31
C HIS A 85 7.13 21.10 4.94
N GLY A 86 7.55 20.30 3.96
CA GLY A 86 8.91 20.35 3.41
C GLY A 86 9.91 19.34 4.00
N ASN A 87 11.21 19.66 3.93
CA ASN A 87 12.31 18.69 4.01
C ASN A 87 12.64 18.16 5.41
N ALA A 88 12.05 18.68 6.49
CA ALA A 88 12.43 18.26 7.85
C ALA A 88 12.18 16.76 8.06
N SER A 89 11.05 16.23 7.60
CA SER A 89 10.77 14.79 7.64
C SER A 89 11.81 13.97 6.85
N ARG A 90 12.45 14.54 5.82
CA ARG A 90 13.55 13.87 5.09
C ARG A 90 14.81 13.75 5.92
N THR A 91 15.22 14.83 6.61
CA THR A 91 16.39 14.81 7.48
C THR A 91 16.21 13.76 8.58
N TRP A 92 15.04 13.75 9.20
CA TRP A 92 14.69 12.76 10.22
C TRP A 92 14.63 11.35 9.66
N ALA A 93 14.02 11.15 8.49
CA ALA A 93 13.96 9.83 7.88
C ALA A 93 15.36 9.30 7.51
N GLN A 94 16.26 10.16 7.06
CA GLN A 94 17.66 9.80 6.84
C GLN A 94 18.34 9.36 8.15
N TRP A 95 18.10 10.06 9.25
CA TRP A 95 18.63 9.64 10.55
C TRP A 95 18.12 8.25 10.95
N PHE A 96 16.85 7.93 10.76
CA PHE A 96 16.38 6.54 11.02
C PHE A 96 17.04 5.51 10.10
N ALA A 97 17.24 5.85 8.81
CA ALA A 97 17.92 4.98 7.86
C ALA A 97 19.37 4.67 8.30
N ASP A 98 20.10 5.67 8.80
CA ASP A 98 21.46 5.52 9.33
C ASP A 98 21.52 4.57 10.54
N PHE A 99 20.42 4.46 11.29
CA PHE A 99 20.27 3.55 12.43
C PHE A 99 19.69 2.18 12.06
N ARG A 100 19.67 1.83 10.77
CA ARG A 100 19.25 0.51 10.25
C ARG A 100 17.78 0.18 10.50
N PHE A 101 16.90 1.18 10.44
CA PHE A 101 15.48 0.92 10.23
C PHE A 101 15.24 0.69 8.73
N PRO A 102 14.73 -0.48 8.31
CA PRO A 102 14.58 -0.85 6.90
C PRO A 102 13.39 -0.14 6.23
N GLU A 103 12.39 0.29 7.01
CA GLU A 103 11.16 0.89 6.50
C GLU A 103 10.92 2.22 7.21
N VAL A 104 11.28 3.32 6.55
CA VAL A 104 11.12 4.68 7.08
C VAL A 104 10.38 5.53 6.07
N TYR A 105 9.19 6.00 6.45
CA TYR A 105 8.28 6.75 5.60
C TYR A 105 8.17 8.19 6.04
N SER A 106 8.43 9.12 5.13
CA SER A 106 8.16 10.55 5.28
C SER A 106 6.83 10.88 4.61
N VAL A 107 5.92 11.52 5.35
CA VAL A 107 4.59 11.93 4.86
C VAL A 107 4.66 13.24 4.10
N ASP A 108 4.19 13.22 2.85
CA ASP A 108 4.07 14.41 2.02
C ASP A 108 2.89 15.30 2.43
N GLY A 109 3.08 16.62 2.33
CA GLY A 109 2.09 17.61 2.75
C GLY A 109 2.04 17.87 4.26
N GLY A 110 2.75 17.07 5.06
CA GLY A 110 2.90 17.26 6.51
C GLY A 110 1.61 17.06 7.31
N TYR A 111 1.53 17.66 8.50
CA TYR A 111 0.44 17.45 9.45
C TYR A 111 -0.96 17.77 8.90
N PRO A 112 -1.22 18.91 8.23
CA PRO A 112 -2.58 19.23 7.77
C PRO A 112 -3.10 18.19 6.78
N ALA A 113 -2.32 17.86 5.75
CA ALA A 113 -2.69 16.87 4.75
C ALA A 113 -2.92 15.48 5.38
N PHE A 114 -2.06 15.08 6.32
CA PHE A 114 -2.19 13.80 7.00
C PHE A 114 -3.43 13.73 7.91
N SER A 115 -3.72 14.80 8.66
CA SER A 115 -4.91 14.92 9.49
C SER A 115 -6.19 14.86 8.66
N ASP A 116 -6.24 15.59 7.53
CA ASP A 116 -7.40 15.62 6.63
C ASP A 116 -7.64 14.26 5.96
N ALA A 117 -6.57 13.57 5.57
CA ALA A 117 -6.65 12.23 5.02
C ALA A 117 -7.25 11.23 6.04
N LEU A 118 -6.83 11.29 7.31
CA LEU A 118 -7.40 10.46 8.37
C LEU A 118 -8.89 10.76 8.62
N ALA A 119 -9.28 12.03 8.59
CA ALA A 119 -10.68 12.42 8.75
C ALA A 119 -11.56 11.89 7.61
N THR A 120 -11.07 12.01 6.37
CA THR A 120 -11.77 11.55 5.16
C THR A 120 -11.99 10.03 5.17
N ARG A 121 -10.95 9.25 5.52
CA ARG A 121 -11.04 7.79 5.58
C ARG A 121 -11.99 7.30 6.68
N ARG A 122 -12.04 7.96 7.83
CA ARG A 122 -13.00 7.65 8.90
C ARG A 122 -14.45 7.89 8.49
N ALA A 123 -14.72 8.90 7.66
CA ALA A 123 -16.07 9.15 7.14
C ALA A 123 -16.49 8.09 6.10
N GLY A 124 -15.56 7.62 5.27
CA GLY A 124 -15.83 6.59 4.24
C GLY A 124 -16.07 5.17 4.78
N GLN A 125 -15.57 4.85 5.98
CA GLN A 125 -15.74 3.52 6.60
C GLN A 125 -17.12 3.29 7.25
N GLN A 126 -18.04 4.28 7.25
CA GLN A 126 -19.32 4.19 7.98
C GLN A 126 -20.46 3.47 7.24
N GLY A 127 -20.23 2.91 6.05
CA GLY A 127 -21.17 2.03 5.38
C GLY A 127 -20.71 0.58 5.47
N THR A 128 -21.27 -0.23 6.37
CA THR A 128 -21.07 -1.68 6.30
C THR A 128 -21.87 -2.22 5.11
N PRO A 129 -21.20 -2.75 4.07
CA PRO A 129 -21.90 -3.26 2.90
C PRO A 129 -22.54 -4.60 3.25
N VAL A 130 -23.88 -4.67 3.16
CA VAL A 130 -24.64 -5.90 3.43
C VAL A 130 -25.01 -6.55 2.10
N ALA A 131 -24.80 -7.85 1.97
CA ALA A 131 -25.06 -8.56 0.73
C ALA A 131 -26.55 -8.52 0.32
N GLY A 132 -26.83 -7.97 -0.87
CA GLY A 132 -28.15 -8.02 -1.52
C GLY A 132 -28.48 -9.41 -2.07
N MET A 133 -29.77 -9.73 -2.17
CA MET A 133 -30.28 -11.12 -2.12
C MET A 133 -30.05 -12.03 -3.35
N ASP A 134 -29.61 -11.53 -4.52
CA ASP A 134 -29.73 -12.30 -5.78
C ASP A 134 -28.45 -12.96 -6.33
N ALA A 135 -27.27 -12.77 -5.72
CA ALA A 135 -26.00 -13.44 -6.10
C ALA A 135 -25.51 -14.50 -5.09
N ARG A 136 -26.44 -15.03 -4.28
CA ARG A 136 -26.16 -15.49 -2.91
C ARG A 136 -25.38 -16.81 -2.80
N ALA A 137 -25.54 -17.77 -3.71
CA ALA A 137 -25.04 -19.14 -3.46
C ALA A 137 -23.50 -19.25 -3.62
N GLU A 138 -22.95 -18.78 -4.73
CA GLU A 138 -21.51 -18.83 -4.98
C GLU A 138 -20.74 -17.93 -4.02
N LEU A 139 -21.25 -16.72 -3.77
CA LEU A 139 -20.68 -15.80 -2.79
C LEU A 139 -20.70 -16.40 -1.39
N LEU A 140 -21.84 -16.89 -0.89
CA LEU A 140 -21.91 -17.47 0.46
C LEU A 140 -21.03 -18.71 0.60
N ALA A 141 -20.98 -19.57 -0.42
CA ALA A 141 -20.09 -20.73 -0.41
C ALA A 141 -18.63 -20.29 -0.31
N PHE A 142 -18.21 -19.31 -1.11
CA PHE A 142 -16.87 -18.74 -1.05
C PHE A 142 -16.55 -18.15 0.32
N LEU A 143 -17.45 -17.33 0.87
CA LEU A 143 -17.28 -16.71 2.18
C LEU A 143 -17.16 -17.78 3.27
N GLN A 144 -18.02 -18.81 3.24
CA GLN A 144 -17.97 -19.92 4.20
C GLN A 144 -16.67 -20.73 4.08
N THR A 145 -16.27 -21.12 2.86
CA THR A 145 -15.07 -21.91 2.61
C THR A 145 -13.80 -21.20 3.06
N HIS A 146 -13.72 -19.88 2.88
CA HIS A 146 -12.58 -19.08 3.29
C HIS A 146 -12.73 -18.41 4.66
N GLY A 147 -13.86 -18.67 5.34
CA GLY A 147 -14.14 -18.17 6.68
C GLY A 147 -14.31 -16.66 6.77
N PHE A 148 -14.84 -15.98 5.74
CA PHE A 148 -15.19 -14.56 5.80
C PHE A 148 -16.57 -14.35 6.44
N ASP A 149 -16.78 -13.19 7.06
CA ASP A 149 -18.06 -12.83 7.65
C ASP A 149 -19.05 -12.38 6.55
N PRO A 150 -20.21 -13.03 6.39
CA PRO A 150 -21.21 -12.61 5.40
C PRO A 150 -21.94 -11.31 5.76
N PHE A 151 -21.79 -10.79 6.98
CA PHE A 151 -22.39 -9.54 7.45
C PHE A 151 -21.40 -8.37 7.47
N ASP A 152 -20.11 -8.64 7.30
CA ASP A 152 -19.06 -7.63 7.12
C ASP A 152 -18.05 -8.11 6.07
N LEU A 153 -18.29 -7.73 4.81
CA LEU A 153 -17.44 -8.09 3.67
C LEU A 153 -16.05 -7.42 3.70
N ASN A 154 -15.87 -6.42 4.56
CA ASN A 154 -14.62 -5.68 4.73
C ASN A 154 -13.78 -6.19 5.91
N ALA A 155 -14.33 -7.09 6.72
CA ALA A 155 -13.63 -7.72 7.84
C ALA A 155 -12.38 -8.47 7.32
N PRO A 156 -11.18 -8.05 7.74
CA PRO A 156 -9.95 -8.73 7.34
C PRO A 156 -9.82 -10.07 8.06
N ARG A 157 -9.16 -11.02 7.40
CA ARG A 157 -8.76 -12.32 7.97
C ARG A 157 -7.23 -12.42 8.02
N GLN A 158 -6.70 -13.63 7.91
CA GLN A 158 -5.27 -13.89 7.94
C GLN A 158 -4.53 -12.96 6.97
N HIS A 159 -3.46 -12.35 7.47
CA HIS A 159 -2.63 -11.40 6.74
C HIS A 159 -3.34 -10.12 6.27
N GLY A 160 -4.47 -9.76 6.87
CA GLY A 160 -5.22 -8.56 6.50
C GLY A 160 -6.05 -8.72 5.22
N LEU A 161 -6.21 -9.94 4.70
CA LEU A 161 -6.96 -10.18 3.47
C LEU A 161 -8.46 -10.01 3.70
N THR A 162 -9.14 -9.25 2.83
CA THR A 162 -10.60 -9.20 2.73
C THR A 162 -11.13 -10.28 1.79
N ALA A 163 -12.46 -10.47 1.75
CA ALA A 163 -13.09 -11.39 0.80
C ALA A 163 -12.79 -11.00 -0.66
N LEU A 164 -12.83 -9.70 -0.98
CA LEU A 164 -12.55 -9.18 -2.32
C LEU A 164 -11.11 -9.44 -2.75
N MET A 165 -10.16 -9.24 -1.85
CA MET A 165 -8.75 -9.57 -2.06
C MET A 165 -8.54 -11.05 -2.37
N ARG A 166 -9.17 -11.94 -1.59
CA ARG A 166 -9.06 -13.40 -1.81
C ARG A 166 -9.68 -13.80 -3.14
N ALA A 167 -10.85 -13.26 -3.48
CA ALA A 167 -11.55 -13.58 -4.73
C ALA A 167 -10.75 -13.10 -5.96
N ALA A 168 -10.18 -11.90 -5.87
CA ALA A 168 -9.28 -11.34 -6.88
C ALA A 168 -8.02 -12.19 -7.09
N LEU A 169 -7.38 -12.63 -6.00
CA LEU A 169 -6.22 -13.52 -6.07
C LEU A 169 -6.55 -14.89 -6.68
N ALA A 170 -7.72 -15.44 -6.35
CA ALA A 170 -8.19 -16.73 -6.83
C ALA A 170 -8.74 -16.69 -8.27
N GLY A 171 -8.94 -15.51 -8.86
CA GLY A 171 -9.51 -15.38 -10.20
C GLY A 171 -11.02 -15.62 -10.28
N HIS A 172 -11.75 -15.53 -9.16
CA HIS A 172 -13.19 -15.80 -9.11
C HIS A 172 -14.00 -14.57 -9.52
N GLU A 173 -14.16 -14.35 -10.83
CA GLU A 173 -14.85 -13.19 -11.41
C GLU A 173 -16.28 -13.01 -10.85
N GLY A 174 -17.09 -14.07 -10.83
CA GLY A 174 -18.47 -13.99 -10.31
C GLY A 174 -18.56 -13.57 -8.84
N VAL A 175 -17.59 -14.01 -8.02
CA VAL A 175 -17.50 -13.60 -6.61
C VAL A 175 -17.04 -12.16 -6.48
N VAL A 176 -16.07 -11.70 -7.28
CA VAL A 176 -15.66 -10.30 -7.31
C VAL A 176 -16.85 -9.41 -7.66
N ASP A 177 -17.60 -9.77 -8.69
CA ASP A 177 -18.77 -9.03 -9.14
C ASP A 177 -19.83 -8.93 -8.05
N ALA A 178 -20.11 -10.05 -7.38
CA ALA A 178 -21.05 -10.09 -6.27
C ALA A 178 -20.58 -9.22 -5.09
N LEU A 179 -19.31 -9.28 -4.72
CA LEU A 179 -18.73 -8.47 -3.64
C LEU A 179 -18.80 -6.98 -3.95
N LEU A 180 -18.46 -6.57 -5.18
CA LEU A 180 -18.55 -5.18 -5.62
C LEU A 180 -20.00 -4.69 -5.66
N ALA A 181 -20.94 -5.52 -6.15
CA ALA A 181 -22.37 -5.20 -6.15
C ALA A 181 -22.95 -5.07 -4.72
N CYS A 182 -22.38 -5.81 -3.76
CA CYS A 182 -22.72 -5.69 -2.34
C CYS A 182 -22.03 -4.51 -1.66
N GLY A 183 -21.17 -3.76 -2.36
CA GLY A 183 -20.47 -2.56 -1.86
C GLY A 183 -19.16 -2.84 -1.12
N ALA A 184 -18.52 -3.99 -1.31
CA ALA A 184 -17.21 -4.26 -0.73
C ALA A 184 -16.20 -3.14 -1.04
N ASP A 185 -15.47 -2.71 -0.02
CA ASP A 185 -14.55 -1.57 -0.12
C ASP A 185 -13.27 -1.98 -0.87
N VAL A 186 -13.11 -1.42 -2.07
CA VAL A 186 -11.95 -1.64 -2.94
C VAL A 186 -10.66 -1.01 -2.39
N SER A 187 -10.77 -0.04 -1.48
CA SER A 187 -9.63 0.70 -0.94
C SER A 187 -8.89 -0.04 0.18
N ARG A 188 -9.44 -1.15 0.69
CA ARG A 188 -8.80 -1.94 1.75
C ARG A 188 -7.44 -2.45 1.28
N ARG A 189 -6.48 -2.48 2.22
CA ARG A 189 -5.10 -2.94 2.00
C ARG A 189 -4.73 -4.00 3.05
N ASN A 190 -4.02 -5.04 2.61
CA ASN A 190 -3.57 -6.15 3.46
C ASN A 190 -2.32 -5.75 4.28
N MET A 191 -1.68 -6.71 4.98
CA MET A 191 -0.46 -6.46 5.76
C MET A 191 0.72 -5.89 4.97
N ASP A 192 0.78 -6.11 3.65
CA ASP A 192 1.87 -5.65 2.78
C ASP A 192 1.48 -4.38 2.01
N GLY A 193 0.32 -3.79 2.30
CA GLY A 193 -0.22 -2.66 1.53
C GLY A 193 -0.81 -3.03 0.19
N ASN A 194 -0.99 -4.33 -0.11
CA ASN A 194 -1.61 -4.77 -1.34
C ASN A 194 -3.14 -4.69 -1.23
N ASN A 195 -3.79 -4.13 -2.25
CA ASN A 195 -5.25 -4.12 -2.38
C ASN A 195 -5.74 -5.24 -3.33
N ALA A 196 -7.04 -5.26 -3.63
CA ALA A 196 -7.62 -6.25 -4.54
C ALA A 196 -7.04 -6.18 -5.97
N LEU A 197 -6.69 -4.99 -6.47
CA LEU A 197 -6.11 -4.82 -7.81
C LEU A 197 -4.72 -5.46 -7.90
N TRP A 198 -3.89 -5.28 -6.87
CA TRP A 198 -2.58 -5.94 -6.81
C TRP A 198 -2.72 -7.45 -6.92
N LEU A 199 -3.63 -8.03 -6.14
CA LEU A 199 -3.87 -9.47 -6.15
C LEU A 199 -4.49 -9.97 -7.46
N ALA A 200 -5.33 -9.18 -8.12
CA ALA A 200 -5.81 -9.47 -9.47
C ALA A 200 -4.66 -9.50 -10.48
N CYS A 201 -3.73 -8.54 -10.42
CA CYS A 201 -2.55 -8.50 -11.30
C CYS A 201 -1.59 -9.67 -11.04
N VAL A 202 -1.46 -10.11 -9.78
CA VAL A 202 -0.73 -11.34 -9.42
C VAL A 202 -1.38 -12.56 -10.06
N SER A 203 -2.71 -12.70 -9.97
CA SER A 203 -3.47 -13.80 -10.57
C SER A 203 -3.39 -13.83 -12.10
N GLY A 204 -3.20 -12.68 -12.74
CA GLY A 204 -3.22 -12.53 -14.21
C GLY A 204 -4.62 -12.38 -14.81
N ASN A 205 -5.67 -12.30 -13.98
CA ASN A 205 -7.04 -12.20 -14.48
C ASN A 205 -7.37 -10.76 -14.95
N ALA A 206 -7.37 -10.56 -16.27
CA ALA A 206 -7.63 -9.28 -16.90
C ALA A 206 -9.06 -8.74 -16.66
N ALA A 207 -10.05 -9.61 -16.60
CA ALA A 207 -11.45 -9.20 -16.39
C ALA A 207 -11.63 -8.60 -14.99
N ILE A 208 -11.05 -9.23 -13.95
CA ILE A 208 -11.08 -8.71 -12.58
C ILE A 208 -10.40 -7.34 -12.49
N VAL A 209 -9.24 -7.16 -13.15
CA VAL A 209 -8.55 -5.86 -13.20
C VAL A 209 -9.47 -4.79 -13.77
N ARG A 210 -10.13 -5.04 -14.91
CA ARG A 210 -11.06 -4.08 -15.52
C ARG A 210 -12.25 -3.77 -14.60
N ARG A 211 -12.81 -4.79 -13.91
CA ARG A 211 -13.95 -4.59 -12.98
C ARG A 211 -13.56 -3.75 -11.78
N LEU A 212 -12.39 -3.97 -11.19
CA LEU A 212 -11.91 -3.19 -10.04
C LEU A 212 -11.65 -1.72 -10.43
N VAL A 213 -11.07 -1.48 -11.61
CA VAL A 213 -10.88 -0.12 -12.14
C VAL A 213 -12.22 0.56 -12.41
N GLN A 214 -13.19 -0.15 -12.99
CA GLN A 214 -14.56 0.36 -13.18
C GLN A 214 -15.27 0.67 -11.86
N ALA A 215 -14.96 -0.07 -10.79
CA ALA A 215 -15.45 0.19 -9.44
C ALA A 215 -14.74 1.37 -8.74
N GLY A 216 -13.83 2.07 -9.44
CA GLY A 216 -13.18 3.27 -8.95
C GLY A 216 -11.96 3.03 -8.07
N ILE A 217 -11.34 1.84 -8.13
CA ILE A 217 -10.07 1.63 -7.45
C ILE A 217 -8.99 2.52 -8.08
N ASP A 218 -8.13 3.10 -7.24
CA ASP A 218 -6.94 3.83 -7.70
C ASP A 218 -5.95 2.83 -8.35
N ILE A 219 -5.75 2.97 -9.66
CA ILE A 219 -4.91 2.08 -10.47
C ILE A 219 -3.42 2.23 -10.16
N ASP A 220 -3.02 3.41 -9.69
CA ASP A 220 -1.65 3.77 -9.35
C ASP A 220 -1.37 3.67 -7.84
N ASN A 221 -2.27 2.99 -7.11
CA ASN A 221 -2.05 2.72 -5.69
C ASN A 221 -0.73 1.96 -5.47
N ARG A 222 0.00 2.38 -4.45
CA ARG A 222 1.28 1.79 -4.09
C ARG A 222 1.14 0.89 -2.88
N ASN A 223 1.80 -0.26 -2.90
CA ASN A 223 1.91 -1.11 -1.72
C ASN A 223 2.93 -0.54 -0.70
N ASP A 224 3.19 -1.25 0.40
CA ASP A 224 4.07 -0.74 1.45
C ASP A 224 5.57 -0.76 1.05
N MET A 225 5.89 -1.33 -0.12
CA MET A 225 7.21 -1.20 -0.80
C MET A 225 7.20 -0.10 -1.88
N GLY A 226 6.11 0.65 -2.00
CA GLY A 226 5.99 1.76 -2.94
C GLY A 226 5.72 1.32 -4.38
N ALA A 227 5.54 0.02 -4.63
CA ALA A 227 5.33 -0.50 -5.96
C ALA A 227 3.87 -0.38 -6.38
N THR A 228 3.63 -0.03 -7.65
CA THR A 228 2.31 -0.13 -8.31
C THR A 228 2.15 -1.48 -9.01
N CYS A 229 0.92 -1.84 -9.37
CA CYS A 229 0.64 -3.04 -10.15
C CYS A 229 1.40 -3.07 -11.49
N LEU A 230 1.58 -1.90 -12.12
CA LEU A 230 2.30 -1.76 -13.38
C LEU A 230 3.79 -2.10 -13.21
N MET A 231 4.40 -1.67 -12.11
CA MET A 231 5.78 -2.01 -11.75
C MET A 231 5.95 -3.51 -11.52
N TYR A 232 5.02 -4.14 -10.79
CA TYR A 232 5.03 -5.59 -10.61
C TYR A 232 4.88 -6.34 -11.95
N ALA A 233 3.95 -5.93 -12.82
CA ALA A 233 3.76 -6.56 -14.12
C ALA A 233 5.02 -6.44 -15.00
N ALA A 234 5.69 -5.28 -14.96
CA ALA A 234 6.93 -5.04 -15.68
C ALA A 234 8.07 -5.93 -15.17
N SER A 235 8.28 -6.01 -13.86
CA SER A 235 9.35 -6.81 -13.23
C SER A 235 9.09 -8.31 -13.32
N ALA A 236 7.83 -8.73 -13.32
CA ALA A 236 7.44 -10.13 -13.55
C ALA A 236 7.45 -10.52 -15.04
N GLY A 237 7.73 -9.58 -15.96
CA GLY A 237 7.76 -9.86 -17.40
C GLY A 237 6.38 -10.13 -18.03
N LYS A 238 5.29 -9.74 -17.36
CA LYS A 238 3.90 -9.97 -17.77
C LYS A 238 3.43 -8.92 -18.78
N ALA A 239 3.92 -8.99 -20.01
CA ALA A 239 3.66 -7.98 -21.05
C ALA A 239 2.15 -7.72 -21.31
N GLU A 240 1.31 -8.75 -21.29
CA GLU A 240 -0.15 -8.59 -21.46
C GLU A 240 -0.78 -7.79 -20.30
N MET A 241 -0.32 -8.01 -19.07
CA MET A 241 -0.78 -7.24 -17.91
C MET A 241 -0.27 -5.80 -17.94
N VAL A 242 0.96 -5.57 -18.41
CA VAL A 242 1.49 -4.22 -18.65
C VAL A 242 0.61 -3.49 -19.66
N ALA A 243 0.29 -4.10 -20.80
CA ALA A 243 -0.59 -3.52 -21.81
C ALA A 243 -1.97 -3.20 -21.23
N LEU A 244 -2.58 -4.15 -20.51
CA LEU A 244 -3.88 -3.95 -19.86
C LEU A 244 -3.88 -2.78 -18.88
N LEU A 245 -2.87 -2.68 -18.01
CA LEU A 245 -2.80 -1.62 -17.01
C LEU A 245 -2.65 -0.24 -17.67
N LEU A 246 -1.84 -0.14 -18.73
CA LEU A 246 -1.71 1.08 -19.53
C LEU A 246 -3.04 1.44 -20.24
N GLU A 247 -3.76 0.46 -20.80
CA GLU A 247 -5.09 0.67 -21.38
C GLU A 247 -6.12 1.16 -20.35
N CYS A 248 -6.02 0.69 -19.12
CA CYS A 248 -6.85 1.11 -17.99
C CYS A 248 -6.42 2.47 -17.39
N GLY A 249 -5.36 3.10 -17.92
CA GLY A 249 -4.93 4.44 -17.55
C GLY A 249 -3.87 4.51 -16.44
N ALA A 250 -3.16 3.43 -16.16
CA ALA A 250 -2.04 3.46 -15.21
C ALA A 250 -0.93 4.41 -15.67
N ASP A 251 -0.42 5.26 -14.77
CA ASP A 251 0.66 6.19 -15.08
C ASP A 251 2.04 5.49 -15.00
N PRO A 252 2.75 5.32 -16.13
CA PRO A 252 4.07 4.70 -16.16
C PRO A 252 5.18 5.56 -15.56
N GLN A 253 4.90 6.83 -15.21
CA GLN A 253 5.87 7.74 -14.60
C GLN A 253 5.83 7.72 -13.07
N VAL A 254 4.91 6.98 -12.44
CA VAL A 254 4.89 6.82 -10.99
C VAL A 254 6.23 6.21 -10.54
N LEU A 255 6.79 6.78 -9.49
CA LEU A 255 8.03 6.33 -8.86
C LEU A 255 7.70 5.48 -7.63
N ASN A 256 8.39 4.34 -7.49
CA ASN A 256 8.43 3.63 -6.23
C ASN A 256 9.38 4.33 -5.26
N PHE A 257 9.65 3.72 -4.10
CA PHE A 257 10.52 4.33 -3.12
C PHE A 257 12.02 4.25 -3.41
N ASP A 258 12.42 3.49 -4.44
CA ASP A 258 13.79 3.41 -4.96
C ASP A 258 13.98 4.35 -6.17
N ASP A 259 13.08 5.33 -6.36
CA ASP A 259 13.04 6.24 -7.51
C ASP A 259 12.98 5.48 -8.87
N ALA A 260 12.46 4.25 -8.88
CA ALA A 260 12.29 3.44 -10.07
C ALA A 260 10.86 3.55 -10.60
N ARG A 261 10.72 3.69 -11.92
CA ARG A 261 9.45 3.58 -12.63
C ARG A 261 9.25 2.16 -13.15
N ALA A 262 8.06 1.88 -13.66
CA ALA A 262 7.80 0.59 -14.30
C ALA A 262 8.79 0.26 -15.43
N VAL A 263 9.21 1.26 -16.22
CA VAL A 263 10.18 1.05 -17.32
C VAL A 263 11.56 0.61 -16.83
N ASP A 264 11.98 1.12 -15.67
CA ASP A 264 13.29 0.84 -15.07
C ASP A 264 13.34 -0.59 -14.50
N LEU A 265 12.17 -1.19 -14.23
CA LEU A 265 12.00 -2.53 -13.68
C LEU A 265 11.67 -3.59 -14.74
N ALA A 266 11.56 -3.23 -16.03
CA ALA A 266 11.11 -4.14 -17.07
C ALA A 266 12.04 -5.36 -17.27
N ALA A 267 11.55 -6.57 -16.96
CA ALA A 267 12.34 -7.79 -17.07
C ALA A 267 12.44 -8.35 -18.51
N THR A 268 11.57 -7.90 -19.42
CA THR A 268 11.54 -8.38 -20.81
C THR A 268 11.55 -7.24 -21.81
N ARG A 269 12.04 -7.52 -23.02
CA ARG A 269 12.01 -6.55 -24.14
C ARG A 269 10.58 -6.11 -24.47
N SER A 270 9.60 -7.02 -24.37
CA SER A 270 8.20 -6.72 -24.65
C SER A 270 7.63 -5.72 -23.63
N CYS A 271 7.86 -5.93 -22.33
CA CYS A 271 7.47 -4.96 -21.30
C CYS A 271 8.16 -3.60 -21.53
N LEU A 272 9.48 -3.62 -21.82
CA LEU A 272 10.25 -2.41 -22.07
C LEU A 272 9.72 -1.62 -23.28
N GLN A 273 9.33 -2.31 -24.36
CA GLN A 273 8.74 -1.68 -25.54
C GLN A 273 7.43 -0.98 -25.20
N LEU A 274 6.51 -1.66 -24.51
CA LEU A 274 5.21 -1.08 -24.10
C LEU A 274 5.40 0.19 -23.25
N LEU A 275 6.35 0.17 -22.33
CA LEU A 275 6.58 1.27 -21.38
C LEU A 275 7.40 2.44 -21.94
N ARG A 276 8.13 2.26 -23.04
CA ARG A 276 8.88 3.37 -23.67
C ARG A 276 8.00 4.27 -24.54
N HIS A 277 6.89 3.75 -25.06
CA HIS A 277 5.98 4.51 -25.91
C HIS A 277 5.08 5.49 -25.14
N THR A 278 5.14 5.47 -23.81
CA THR A 278 4.32 6.30 -22.92
C THR A 278 5.11 7.42 -22.23
N ILE A 279 6.34 7.67 -22.69
CA ILE A 279 7.18 8.82 -22.29
C ILE A 279 7.06 9.87 -23.40
N GLY A 280 5.99 10.66 -23.36
CA GLY A 280 5.72 11.75 -24.32
C GLY A 280 5.55 13.08 -23.60
#